data_AF-A0A087L796-F1
#
_entry.id   AF-A0A087L796-F1
#
_cell.length_a   1.000
_cell.length_b   1.000
_cell.length_c   1.000
_cell.angle_alpha   90.00
_cell.angle_beta   90.00
_cell.angle_gamma   90.00
#
_symmetry.space_group_name_H-M   'P 1'
#
loop_
_entity.id
_entity.type
_entity.pdbx_description
1 polymer ?
#
loop_
_entity_poly.entity_id
_entity_poly.type
_entity_poly.pdbx_seq_one_letter_code
_entity_poly.pdbx_strand_id
1 'polypeptide(L)'
;MFLNVNIVTENNYFFIGAQEHLRSERVSTRKINPSELKNIPASYFKKNDVVIFHASHYIDEFLFLISLPLFLGKVIFIPLNNRVKFDLGFKQYVFLDARVDINIIFNEITKVTTNETSKKTSTRKSLTKREEAVIFHTISGMDVQSISRSLSISRKTVYAHRRNALHKLGGRNFFEIWPMKEKILRSEFFDHNDNIGSLSCNVTP
;
A
#
# COMPACT_ATOMS: atom_id res chain seq x y z
N MET A 1 2.51 23.76 -13.86
CA MET A 1 1.79 22.58 -13.37
C MET A 1 1.46 22.82 -11.90
N PHE A 2 0.18 22.72 -11.52
CA PHE A 2 -0.24 22.87 -10.12
C PHE A 2 -0.10 21.52 -9.42
N LEU A 3 0.59 21.51 -8.28
CA LEU A 3 0.85 20.33 -7.46
C LEU A 3 -0.05 20.35 -6.23
N ASN A 4 -0.84 19.30 -6.00
CA ASN A 4 -1.58 19.17 -4.75
C ASN A 4 -0.83 18.23 -3.81
N VAL A 5 -0.56 18.71 -2.60
CA VAL A 5 0.05 17.94 -1.53
C VAL A 5 -0.99 17.69 -0.44
N ASN A 6 -1.44 16.44 -0.34
CA ASN A 6 -2.40 16.00 0.67
C ASN A 6 -1.63 15.40 1.86
N ILE A 7 -1.70 16.05 3.01
CA ILE A 7 -0.99 15.65 4.23
C ILE A 7 -1.97 14.97 5.17
N VAL A 8 -1.85 13.65 5.28
CA VAL A 8 -2.63 12.81 6.19
C VAL A 8 -1.90 12.76 7.54
N THR A 9 -2.40 13.53 8.51
CA THR A 9 -1.75 13.68 9.81
C THR A 9 -2.71 14.08 10.92
N GLU A 10 -2.50 13.53 12.11
CA GLU A 10 -3.12 13.99 13.37
C GLU A 10 -2.35 15.17 13.99
N ASN A 11 -1.10 15.39 13.59
CA ASN A 11 -0.23 16.42 14.13
C ASN A 11 -0.42 17.76 13.38
N ASN A 12 -1.07 18.73 14.05
CA ASN A 12 -1.28 20.08 13.53
C ASN A 12 0.03 20.84 13.28
N TYR A 13 1.02 20.69 14.15
CA TYR A 13 2.30 21.40 14.00
C TYR A 13 3.06 20.93 12.77
N PHE A 14 3.06 19.63 12.50
CA PHE A 14 3.64 19.08 11.27
C PHE A 14 2.95 19.66 10.03
N PHE A 15 1.61 19.71 10.02
CA PHE A 15 0.87 20.27 8.89
C PHE A 15 1.19 21.75 8.67
N ILE A 16 1.16 22.57 9.72
CA ILE A 16 1.45 24.01 9.63
C ILE A 16 2.88 24.24 9.14
N GLY A 17 3.86 23.52 9.71
CA GLY A 17 5.26 23.63 9.32
C GLY A 17 5.50 23.23 7.86
N ALA A 18 4.90 22.11 7.42
CA ALA A 18 4.97 21.66 6.03
C ALA A 18 4.27 22.63 5.08
N GLN A 19 3.10 23.15 5.44
CA GLN A 19 2.35 24.14 4.65
C GLN A 19 3.17 25.41 4.43
N GLU A 20 3.77 25.95 5.48
CA GLU A 20 4.56 27.18 5.37
C GLU A 20 5.79 26.99 4.49
N HIS A 21 6.50 25.86 4.62
CA HIS A 21 7.66 25.60 3.77
C HIS A 21 7.28 25.18 2.34
N LEU A 22 6.09 24.62 2.10
CA LEU A 22 5.57 24.29 0.76
C LEU A 22 4.91 25.48 0.06
N ARG A 23 4.81 26.62 0.73
CA ARG A 23 4.09 27.79 0.24
C ARG A 23 4.73 28.32 -1.03
N SER A 24 4.06 28.08 -2.16
CA SER A 24 4.42 28.62 -3.47
C SER A 24 3.17 28.76 -4.32
N GLU A 25 3.20 29.61 -5.35
CA GLU A 25 2.06 29.86 -6.25
C GLU A 25 1.60 28.61 -7.01
N ARG A 26 2.42 27.56 -7.06
CA ARG A 26 2.17 26.32 -7.82
C ARG A 26 1.86 25.11 -6.95
N VAL A 27 1.84 25.27 -5.62
CA VAL A 27 1.62 24.16 -4.67
C VAL A 27 0.43 24.47 -3.77
N SER A 28 -0.54 23.57 -3.77
CA SER A 28 -1.70 23.57 -2.88
C SER A 28 -1.49 22.52 -1.79
N THR A 29 -1.63 22.89 -0.53
CA THR A 29 -1.51 21.98 0.61
C THR A 29 -2.87 21.76 1.27
N ARG A 30 -3.20 20.51 1.59
CA ARG A 30 -4.43 20.14 2.29
C ARG A 30 -4.15 19.18 3.43
N LYS A 31 -4.77 19.42 4.58
CA LYS A 31 -4.75 18.48 5.70
C LYS A 31 -5.89 17.48 5.54
N ILE A 32 -5.61 16.20 5.80
CA ILE A 32 -6.60 15.14 5.90
C ILE A 32 -6.43 14.48 7.26
N ASN A 33 -7.53 14.31 8.02
CA ASN A 33 -7.47 13.54 9.25
C ASN A 33 -7.35 12.04 8.89
N PRO A 34 -6.45 11.25 9.53
CA PRO A 34 -6.34 9.82 9.29
C PRO A 34 -7.69 9.07 9.33
N SER A 35 -8.57 9.47 10.26
CA SER A 35 -9.90 8.86 10.45
C SER A 35 -10.88 9.10 9.28
N GLU A 36 -10.66 10.16 8.50
CA GLU A 36 -11.51 10.54 7.35
C GLU A 36 -11.13 9.78 6.08
N LEU A 37 -9.91 9.23 6.00
CA LEU A 37 -9.34 8.67 4.78
C LEU A 37 -10.16 7.51 4.20
N LYS A 38 -10.84 6.74 5.06
CA LYS A 38 -11.75 5.64 4.65
C LYS A 38 -13.01 6.12 3.92
N ASN A 39 -13.40 7.38 4.10
CA ASN A 39 -14.59 7.98 3.49
C ASN A 39 -14.26 8.71 2.17
N ILE A 40 -12.97 8.78 1.80
CA ILE A 40 -12.53 9.50 0.61
C ILE A 40 -12.69 8.59 -0.62
N PRO A 41 -13.37 9.05 -1.69
CA PRO A 41 -13.53 8.26 -2.90
C PRO A 41 -12.19 8.10 -3.63
N ALA A 42 -12.01 6.97 -4.33
CA ALA A 42 -10.78 6.69 -5.08
C ALA A 42 -10.46 7.73 -6.17
N SER A 43 -11.47 8.43 -6.68
CA SER A 43 -11.32 9.51 -7.65
C SER A 43 -10.74 10.81 -7.05
N TYR A 44 -10.62 10.89 -5.72
CA TYR A 44 -10.12 12.09 -5.05
C TYR A 44 -8.65 12.37 -5.36
N PHE A 45 -7.81 11.32 -5.36
CA PHE A 45 -6.37 11.44 -5.59
C PHE A 45 -6.02 11.31 -7.06
N LYS A 46 -5.37 12.33 -7.62
CA LYS A 46 -4.96 12.37 -9.03
C LYS A 46 -3.53 11.88 -9.18
N LYS A 47 -3.16 11.49 -10.41
CA LYS A 47 -1.82 10.98 -10.75
C LYS A 47 -0.68 11.95 -10.44
N ASN A 48 -0.97 13.24 -10.43
CA ASN A 48 0.02 14.28 -10.17
C ASN A 48 0.01 14.77 -8.72
N ASP A 49 -0.83 14.21 -7.86
CA ASP A 49 -0.89 14.61 -6.46
C ASP A 49 0.24 13.92 -5.67
N VAL A 50 0.65 14.56 -4.59
CA VAL A 50 1.52 13.96 -3.57
C VAL A 50 0.71 13.72 -2.33
N VAL A 51 0.82 12.53 -1.75
CA VAL A 51 0.18 12.21 -0.48
C VAL A 51 1.27 11.94 0.56
N ILE A 52 1.24 12.66 1.68
CA ILE A 52 2.20 12.50 2.77
C ILE A 52 1.47 11.91 3.95
N PHE A 53 1.93 10.74 4.40
CA PHE A 53 1.43 10.09 5.60
C PHE A 53 2.37 10.36 6.77
N HIS A 54 1.84 10.98 7.81
CA HIS A 54 2.56 11.28 9.04
C HIS A 54 1.63 11.01 10.24
N ALA A 55 1.71 9.81 10.83
CA ALA A 55 0.94 9.47 12.03
C ALA A 55 1.68 8.47 12.92
N SER A 56 1.34 8.50 14.22
CA SER A 56 1.83 7.55 15.21
C SER A 56 0.82 6.43 15.50
N HIS A 57 -0.48 6.71 15.38
CA HIS A 57 -1.54 5.77 15.80
C HIS A 57 -2.24 5.03 14.65
N TYR A 58 -2.01 5.43 13.40
CA TYR A 58 -2.72 4.92 12.23
C TYR A 58 -1.83 4.15 11.25
N ILE A 59 -0.69 3.63 11.72
CA ILE A 59 0.32 3.05 10.83
C ILE A 59 -0.23 1.79 10.13
N ASP A 60 -0.98 0.96 10.85
CA ASP A 60 -1.56 -0.27 10.30
C ASP A 60 -2.72 0.02 9.33
N GLU A 61 -3.55 1.01 9.64
CA GLU A 61 -4.61 1.49 8.75
C GLU A 61 -4.03 2.12 7.49
N PHE A 62 -2.96 2.90 7.60
CA PHE A 62 -2.30 3.46 6.44
C PHE A 62 -1.67 2.37 5.58
N LEU A 63 -1.06 1.36 6.18
CA LEU A 63 -0.55 0.18 5.47
C LEU A 63 -1.63 -0.49 4.63
N PHE A 64 -2.82 -0.66 5.20
CA PHE A 64 -3.98 -1.13 4.44
C PHE A 64 -4.33 -0.16 3.31
N LEU A 65 -4.47 1.13 3.60
CA LEU A 65 -4.93 2.12 2.62
C LEU A 65 -3.96 2.29 1.45
N ILE A 66 -2.65 2.23 1.69
CA ILE A 66 -1.63 2.32 0.63
C ILE A 66 -1.55 1.04 -0.23
N SER A 67 -2.07 -0.08 0.24
CA SER A 67 -2.21 -1.27 -0.61
C SER A 67 -3.41 -1.19 -1.56
N LEU A 68 -4.32 -0.25 -1.32
CA LEU A 68 -5.45 -0.01 -2.19
C LEU A 68 -4.98 0.81 -3.41
N PRO A 69 -5.59 0.63 -4.60
CA PRO A 69 -5.40 1.53 -5.73
C PRO A 69 -6.13 2.86 -5.51
N LEU A 70 -6.04 3.42 -4.30
CA LEU A 70 -6.65 4.68 -3.89
C LEU A 70 -5.75 5.87 -4.26
N PHE A 71 -4.44 5.66 -4.26
CA PHE A 71 -3.45 6.70 -4.52
C PHE A 71 -2.84 6.51 -5.90
N LEU A 72 -3.25 7.37 -6.84
CA LEU A 72 -2.72 7.37 -8.21
C LEU A 72 -1.42 8.16 -8.35
N GLY A 73 -1.10 9.02 -7.37
CA GLY A 73 0.08 9.88 -7.34
C GLY A 73 1.23 9.35 -6.47
N LYS A 74 2.25 10.19 -6.23
CA LYS A 74 3.38 9.81 -5.38
C LYS A 74 2.95 9.81 -3.92
N VAL A 75 3.40 8.82 -3.16
CA VAL A 75 3.11 8.76 -1.75
C VAL A 75 4.41 8.75 -0.94
N ILE A 76 4.46 9.58 0.10
CA ILE A 76 5.57 9.71 1.04
C ILE A 76 5.07 9.24 2.40
N PHE A 77 5.79 8.34 3.05
CA PHE A 77 5.45 7.77 4.33
C PHE A 77 6.50 8.15 5.38
N ILE A 78 6.06 8.79 6.46
CA ILE A 78 6.91 9.27 7.56
C ILE A 78 6.38 8.65 8.86
N PRO A 79 6.80 7.41 9.19
CA PRO A 79 6.37 6.75 10.41
C PRO A 79 7.00 7.42 11.64
N LEU A 80 6.17 7.82 12.60
CA LEU A 80 6.63 8.31 13.91
C LEU A 80 7.10 7.20 14.84
N ASN A 81 6.85 5.93 14.48
CA ASN A 81 7.23 4.76 15.28
C ASN A 81 8.15 3.82 14.49
N ASN A 82 9.41 3.71 14.92
CA ASN A 82 10.45 2.88 14.31
C ASN A 82 10.20 1.36 14.43
N ARG A 83 9.09 0.95 15.08
CA ARG A 83 8.74 -0.47 15.20
C ARG A 83 8.37 -1.11 13.87
N VAL A 84 8.10 -0.33 12.82
CA VAL A 84 7.66 -0.88 11.54
C VAL A 84 8.85 -0.96 10.57
N LYS A 85 9.36 -2.18 10.41
CA LYS A 85 10.36 -2.51 9.37
C LYS A 85 9.60 -2.84 8.10
N PHE A 86 9.30 -1.81 7.31
CA PHE A 86 8.68 -1.95 5.99
C PHE A 86 9.71 -2.56 5.04
N ASP A 87 9.47 -3.77 4.52
CA ASP A 87 10.31 -4.34 3.48
C ASP A 87 9.56 -4.51 2.14
N LEU A 88 10.12 -3.85 1.12
CA LEU A 88 10.08 -4.14 -0.33
C LEU A 88 8.76 -4.28 -1.12
N GLY A 89 7.58 -4.33 -0.51
CA GLY A 89 6.28 -4.45 -1.24
C GLY A 89 5.78 -3.18 -1.93
N PHE A 90 6.32 -2.02 -1.56
CA PHE A 90 5.67 -0.71 -1.70
C PHE A 90 6.59 0.32 -2.41
N LYS A 91 7.03 0.03 -3.65
CA LYS A 91 8.04 0.87 -4.36
C LYS A 91 7.53 2.19 -4.92
N GLN A 92 6.22 2.39 -4.96
CA GLN A 92 5.61 3.71 -5.24
C GLN A 92 5.66 4.65 -4.02
N TYR A 93 6.13 4.15 -2.87
CA TYR A 93 6.17 4.86 -1.60
C TYR A 93 7.60 5.25 -1.24
N VAL A 94 7.79 6.52 -0.88
CA VAL A 94 9.05 7.02 -0.31
C VAL A 94 8.94 7.00 1.20
N PHE A 95 9.71 6.13 1.86
CA PHE A 95 9.77 6.07 3.32
C PHE A 95 10.87 7.00 3.82
N LEU A 96 10.51 7.92 4.72
CA LEU A 96 11.45 8.84 5.38
C LEU A 96 11.36 8.65 6.89
N ASP A 97 12.48 8.75 7.59
CA ASP A 97 12.49 8.75 9.06
C ASP A 97 11.74 9.98 9.60
N ALA A 98 11.04 9.86 10.74
CA ALA A 98 10.36 11.00 11.35
C ALA A 98 11.29 12.14 11.79
N ARG A 99 12.59 11.86 11.97
CA ARG A 99 13.64 12.84 12.28
C ARG A 99 14.33 13.37 11.03
N VAL A 100 13.82 13.04 9.84
CA VAL A 100 14.39 13.52 8.59
C VAL A 100 14.32 15.04 8.53
N ASP A 101 15.36 15.66 7.99
CA ASP A 101 15.36 17.09 7.71
C ASP A 101 14.26 17.44 6.71
N ILE A 102 13.60 18.58 6.94
CA ILE A 102 12.46 19.00 6.12
C ILE A 102 12.86 19.17 4.64
N ASN A 103 14.10 19.59 4.35
CA ASN A 103 14.62 19.75 3.00
C ASN A 103 14.63 18.43 2.21
N ILE A 104 14.79 17.30 2.89
CA ILE A 104 14.73 15.97 2.26
C ILE A 104 13.29 15.67 1.84
N ILE A 105 12.30 16.00 2.69
CA ILE A 105 10.88 15.88 2.35
C ILE A 105 10.59 16.73 1.11
N PHE A 106 11.09 17.96 1.06
CA PHE A 106 10.95 18.85 -0.10
C PHE A 106 11.55 18.29 -1.37
N ASN A 107 12.79 17.81 -1.30
CA ASN A 107 13.45 17.21 -2.46
C ASN A 107 12.66 16.01 -3.00
N GLU A 108 12.02 15.24 -2.13
CA GLU A 108 11.15 14.15 -2.56
C GLU A 108 9.85 14.61 -3.20
N ILE A 109 9.27 15.73 -2.74
CA ILE A 109 8.09 16.33 -3.37
C ILE A 109 8.46 16.90 -4.75
N THR A 110 9.60 17.58 -4.89
CA THR A 110 10.00 18.24 -6.15
C THR A 110 10.40 17.26 -7.25
N LYS A 111 10.95 16.09 -6.91
CA LYS A 111 11.20 14.99 -7.88
C LYS A 111 9.96 14.55 -8.65
N VAL A 112 8.76 14.77 -8.12
CA VAL A 112 7.48 14.50 -8.82
C VAL A 112 7.28 15.46 -9.99
N THR A 113 7.67 16.71 -9.80
CA THR A 113 7.46 17.80 -10.77
C THR A 113 8.44 17.70 -11.95
N THR A 114 9.61 17.10 -11.75
CA THR A 114 10.68 17.01 -12.77
C THR A 114 10.64 15.74 -13.61
N ASN A 115 9.65 14.84 -13.43
CA ASN A 115 9.61 13.50 -14.02
C ASN A 115 10.87 12.64 -13.72
N GLU A 116 11.68 13.03 -12.74
CA GLU A 116 12.76 12.21 -12.20
C GLU A 116 12.17 11.17 -11.23
N THR A 117 11.25 10.34 -11.73
CA THR A 117 10.94 9.09 -11.06
C THR A 117 12.20 8.23 -11.19
N SER A 118 13.08 8.30 -10.19
CA SER A 118 14.20 7.39 -10.09
C SER A 118 13.64 5.96 -10.17
N LYS A 119 13.81 5.34 -11.34
CA LYS A 119 13.60 3.91 -11.57
C LYS A 119 14.63 3.19 -10.71
N LYS A 120 14.43 3.11 -9.40
CA LYS A 120 15.00 1.99 -8.64
C LYS A 120 14.20 0.76 -9.05
N THR A 121 14.62 0.16 -10.15
CA THR A 121 14.38 -1.23 -10.55
C THR A 121 14.94 -2.15 -9.49
N SER A 122 14.35 -2.13 -8.30
CA SER A 122 14.46 -3.26 -7.40
C SER A 122 13.50 -4.30 -7.96
N THR A 123 13.95 -5.53 -8.13
CA THR A 123 13.14 -6.68 -8.50
C THR A 123 11.99 -6.84 -7.49
N ARG A 124 10.75 -6.82 -7.99
CA ARG A 124 9.55 -7.18 -7.21
C ARG A 124 9.83 -8.57 -6.63
N LYS A 125 10.01 -8.71 -5.30
CA LYS A 125 9.90 -10.03 -4.68
C LYS A 125 8.41 -10.32 -4.59
N SER A 126 7.77 -10.62 -5.73
CA SER A 126 6.37 -11.02 -5.74
C SER A 126 6.20 -12.23 -4.83
N LEU A 127 4.98 -12.41 -4.33
CA LEU A 127 4.59 -13.70 -3.81
C LEU A 127 4.80 -14.72 -4.94
N THR A 128 5.41 -15.84 -4.58
CA THR A 128 5.36 -17.05 -5.40
C THR A 128 3.94 -17.61 -5.33
N LYS A 129 3.52 -18.35 -6.34
CA LYS A 129 2.19 -19.01 -6.35
C LYS A 129 1.92 -19.82 -5.08
N ARG A 130 2.96 -20.42 -4.48
CA ARG A 130 2.85 -21.19 -3.23
C ARG A 130 2.69 -20.31 -2.00
N GLU A 131 3.38 -19.18 -1.93
CA GLU A 131 3.20 -18.20 -0.84
C GLU A 131 1.83 -17.53 -0.92
N GLU A 132 1.35 -17.26 -2.13
CA GLU A 132 0.04 -16.71 -2.41
C GLU A 132 -1.08 -17.66 -1.97
N ALA A 133 -1.06 -18.92 -2.43
CA ALA A 133 -2.05 -19.92 -2.01
C ALA A 133 -2.08 -20.14 -0.48
N VAL A 134 -0.90 -20.15 0.16
CA VAL A 134 -0.82 -20.29 1.63
C VAL A 134 -1.40 -19.06 2.33
N ILE A 135 -1.08 -17.84 1.88
CA ILE A 135 -1.61 -16.63 2.53
C ILE A 135 -3.12 -16.49 2.30
N PHE A 136 -3.61 -16.84 1.11
CA PHE A 136 -5.03 -16.88 0.76
C PHE A 136 -5.81 -17.80 1.70
N HIS A 137 -5.36 -19.05 1.89
CA HIS A 137 -6.03 -19.97 2.79
C HIS A 137 -5.93 -19.54 4.26
N THR A 138 -4.79 -18.95 4.66
CA THR A 138 -4.64 -18.38 6.01
C THR A 138 -5.66 -17.25 6.24
N ILE A 139 -5.83 -16.33 5.28
CA ILE A 139 -6.81 -15.23 5.29
C ILE A 139 -8.26 -15.75 5.16
N SER A 140 -8.43 -16.96 4.64
CA SER A 140 -9.73 -17.62 4.63
C SER A 140 -10.07 -18.27 5.98
N GLY A 141 -9.15 -18.22 6.96
CA GLY A 141 -9.33 -18.78 8.29
C GLY A 141 -8.99 -20.26 8.41
N MET A 142 -8.35 -20.86 7.39
CA MET A 142 -7.90 -22.25 7.49
C MET A 142 -6.72 -22.39 8.44
N ASP A 143 -6.77 -23.43 9.26
CA ASP A 143 -5.65 -23.81 10.11
C ASP A 143 -4.52 -24.45 9.29
N VAL A 144 -3.32 -24.53 9.88
CA VAL A 144 -2.11 -25.04 9.22
C VAL A 144 -2.23 -26.51 8.79
N GLN A 145 -2.98 -27.33 9.52
CA GLN A 145 -3.22 -28.73 9.18
C GLN A 145 -4.10 -28.84 7.93
N SER A 146 -5.16 -28.03 7.86
CA SER A 146 -6.06 -27.93 6.71
C SER A 146 -5.35 -27.41 5.47
N ILE A 147 -4.52 -26.36 5.60
CA ILE A 147 -3.70 -25.83 4.49
C ILE A 147 -2.69 -26.87 4.00
N SER A 148 -2.02 -27.55 4.94
CA SER A 148 -1.03 -28.59 4.64
C SER A 148 -1.65 -29.72 3.80
N ARG A 149 -2.86 -30.16 4.15
CA ARG A 149 -3.63 -31.15 3.39
C ARG A 149 -4.08 -30.60 2.03
N SER A 150 -4.65 -29.39 2.00
CA SER A 150 -5.19 -28.78 0.79
C SER A 150 -4.11 -28.53 -0.29
N LEU A 151 -2.90 -28.16 0.12
CA LEU A 151 -1.80 -27.83 -0.80
C LEU A 151 -0.80 -28.97 -0.98
N SER A 152 -1.03 -30.12 -0.34
CA SER A 152 -0.14 -31.29 -0.32
C SER A 152 1.31 -30.93 0.02
N ILE A 153 1.51 -30.13 1.06
CA ILE A 153 2.83 -29.71 1.56
C ILE A 153 2.94 -29.95 3.06
N SER A 154 4.17 -30.10 3.57
CA SER A 154 4.37 -30.28 5.02
C SER A 154 3.91 -29.05 5.82
N ARG A 155 3.47 -29.25 7.07
CA ARG A 155 3.15 -28.14 7.99
C ARG A 155 4.32 -27.15 8.15
N LYS A 156 5.56 -27.67 8.16
CA LYS A 156 6.77 -26.83 8.22
C LYS A 156 6.88 -25.91 7.00
N THR A 157 6.56 -26.44 5.81
CA THR A 157 6.52 -25.69 4.55
C THR A 157 5.40 -24.63 4.56
N VAL A 158 4.23 -24.94 5.12
CA VAL A 158 3.16 -23.95 5.32
C VAL A 158 3.65 -22.78 6.17
N TYR A 159 4.28 -23.05 7.33
CA TYR A 159 4.83 -21.98 8.17
C TYR A 159 5.90 -21.14 7.46
N ALA A 160 6.78 -21.78 6.69
CA ALA A 160 7.80 -21.09 5.91
C ALA A 160 7.19 -20.18 4.83
N HIS A 161 6.26 -20.70 4.02
CA HIS A 161 5.56 -19.91 3.01
C HIS A 161 4.74 -18.78 3.64
N ARG A 162 4.03 -19.03 4.75
CA ARG A 162 3.26 -18.01 5.47
C ARG A 162 4.17 -16.89 5.97
N ARG A 163 5.31 -17.21 6.59
CA ARG A 163 6.29 -16.23 7.06
C ARG A 163 6.87 -15.42 5.91
N ASN A 164 7.25 -16.07 4.82
CA ASN A 164 7.80 -15.40 3.65
C ASN A 164 6.76 -14.51 2.97
N ALA A 165 5.51 -14.97 2.88
CA ALA A 165 4.39 -14.20 2.34
C ALA A 165 4.13 -12.94 3.18
N LEU A 166 4.01 -13.10 4.51
CA LEU A 166 3.84 -11.99 5.45
C LEU A 166 4.97 -10.97 5.32
N HIS A 167 6.22 -11.44 5.31
CA HIS A 167 7.39 -10.57 5.17
C HIS A 167 7.41 -9.83 3.82
N LYS A 168 6.98 -10.48 2.73
CA LYS A 168 6.85 -9.84 1.40
C LYS A 168 5.70 -8.84 1.33
N LEU A 169 4.64 -9.05 2.11
CA LEU A 169 3.50 -8.15 2.25
C LEU A 169 3.76 -7.02 3.27
N GLY A 170 4.91 -7.04 3.95
CA GLY A 170 5.27 -6.04 4.97
C GLY A 170 4.58 -6.25 6.33
N GLY A 171 3.85 -7.35 6.51
CA GLY A 171 3.22 -7.72 7.77
C GLY A 171 4.13 -8.60 8.63
N ARG A 172 4.12 -8.38 9.94
CA ARG A 172 4.79 -9.24 10.94
C ARG A 172 3.85 -10.32 11.47
N ASN A 173 2.56 -10.04 11.45
CA ASN A 173 1.54 -10.95 11.95
C ASN A 173 0.34 -11.02 11.01
N PHE A 174 -0.48 -12.04 11.20
CA PHE A 174 -1.68 -12.27 10.40
C PHE A 174 -2.71 -11.14 10.52
N PHE A 175 -2.86 -10.57 11.72
CA PHE A 175 -3.82 -9.51 11.99
C PHE A 175 -3.47 -8.21 11.25
N GLU A 176 -2.18 -7.95 11.02
CA GLU A 176 -1.70 -6.79 10.24
C GLU A 176 -2.11 -6.88 8.76
N ILE A 177 -2.27 -8.09 8.21
CA ILE A 177 -2.66 -8.28 6.80
C ILE A 177 -4.14 -8.67 6.63
N TRP A 178 -4.82 -9.08 7.69
CA TRP A 178 -6.22 -9.50 7.66
C TRP A 178 -7.17 -8.43 7.08
N PRO A 179 -7.01 -7.12 7.36
CA PRO A 179 -7.83 -6.09 6.72
C PRO A 179 -7.75 -6.12 5.19
N MET A 180 -6.65 -6.60 4.61
CA MET A 180 -6.43 -6.72 3.16
C MET A 180 -7.15 -7.91 2.52
N LYS A 181 -7.90 -8.70 3.31
CA LYS A 181 -8.59 -9.92 2.89
C LYS A 181 -9.34 -9.75 1.59
N GLU A 182 -10.23 -8.77 1.50
CA GLU A 182 -11.07 -8.61 0.31
C GLU A 182 -10.28 -8.36 -0.98
N LYS A 183 -9.06 -7.80 -0.90
CA LYS A 183 -8.26 -7.49 -2.08
C LYS A 183 -7.28 -8.58 -2.45
N ILE A 184 -6.71 -9.28 -1.48
CA ILE A 184 -5.92 -10.49 -1.73
C ILE A 184 -6.83 -11.56 -2.35
N LEU A 185 -8.08 -11.66 -1.86
CA LEU A 185 -9.09 -12.50 -2.49
C LEU A 185 -9.45 -12.03 -3.91
N ARG A 186 -9.55 -10.70 -4.17
CA ARG A 186 -9.89 -10.14 -5.48
C ARG A 186 -8.76 -10.14 -6.52
N SER A 187 -7.49 -10.08 -6.10
CA SER A 187 -6.34 -10.07 -7.03
C SER A 187 -6.18 -11.39 -7.78
N GLU A 188 -6.57 -12.52 -7.18
CA GLU A 188 -6.60 -13.82 -7.86
C GLU A 188 -7.70 -13.91 -8.94
N PHE A 189 -8.77 -13.10 -8.86
CA PHE A 189 -9.84 -13.10 -9.88
C PHE A 189 -9.50 -12.30 -11.14
N PHE A 190 -8.48 -11.43 -11.12
CA PHE A 190 -8.07 -10.66 -12.30
C PHE A 190 -6.98 -11.33 -13.15
N ASP A 191 -6.24 -12.29 -12.61
CA ASP A 191 -5.25 -13.06 -13.39
C ASP A 191 -5.86 -14.28 -14.13
N HIS A 192 -7.17 -14.54 -13.98
CA HIS A 192 -7.88 -15.67 -14.62
C HIS A 192 -9.04 -15.29 -15.55
N ASN A 193 -9.31 -14.00 -15.78
CA ASN A 193 -10.45 -13.58 -16.61
C ASN A 193 -10.11 -13.04 -18.01
N ASP A 194 -8.86 -13.10 -18.45
CA ASP A 194 -8.48 -12.81 -19.85
C ASP A 194 -8.64 -14.01 -20.80
N ASN A 195 -9.44 -15.03 -20.43
CA ASN A 195 -9.65 -16.20 -21.30
C ASN A 195 -11.04 -16.86 -21.21
N ILE A 196 -12.10 -16.07 -21.06
CA ILE A 196 -13.45 -16.51 -21.45
C ILE A 196 -14.10 -15.42 -22.32
N GLY A 197 -13.52 -15.25 -23.50
CA GLY A 197 -14.21 -14.68 -24.65
C GLY A 197 -14.96 -15.78 -25.39
N SER A 198 -16.23 -15.52 -25.70
CA SER A 198 -17.10 -16.25 -26.62
C SER A 198 -17.43 -17.71 -26.30
N LEU A 199 -18.57 -17.94 -25.67
CA LEU A 199 -19.63 -18.77 -26.24
C LEU A 199 -20.96 -18.17 -25.78
N SER A 200 -21.52 -17.36 -26.66
CA SER A 200 -22.82 -16.72 -26.56
C SER A 200 -23.93 -17.76 -26.36
N CYS A 201 -24.82 -17.43 -25.43
CA CYS A 201 -26.19 -17.92 -25.37
C CYS A 201 -26.81 -17.91 -26.77
N ASN A 202 -27.34 -19.04 -27.22
CA ASN A 202 -28.45 -19.08 -28.15
C ASN A 202 -29.56 -19.89 -27.48
N VAL A 203 -30.44 -19.18 -26.80
CA VAL A 203 -31.76 -19.66 -26.40
C VAL A 203 -32.76 -18.89 -27.24
N THR A 204 -33.46 -19.58 -28.13
CA THR A 204 -34.72 -19.18 -28.74
C THR A 204 -35.39 -20.40 -29.38
N PRO A 205 -36.72 -20.40 -29.53
CA PRO A 205 -37.77 -20.22 -28.53
C PRO A 205 -38.37 -21.56 -28.06
#